data_AF-A0A924GFW4-F1
#
_entry.id   AF-A0A924GFW4-F1
#
_cell.length_a   1.000
_cell.length_b   1.000
_cell.length_c   1.000
_cell.angle_alpha   90.00
_cell.angle_beta   90.00
_cell.angle_gamma   90.00
#
_symmetry.space_group_name_H-M   'P 1'
#
loop_
_entity.id
_entity.type
_entity.pdbx_description
1 polymer ?
#
loop_
_entity_poly.entity_id
_entity_poly.type
_entity_poly.pdbx_seq_one_letter_code
_entity_poly.pdbx_strand_id
1 'polypeptide(L)'
;MNWVANNLDLIAQLSLEHLKLSIPPILFGFLIALPLGYLAFRFKLTRGLLLTLAGLLYTIPSLALLPILPTIFGTSFLSPLNLTIALTIYAVAIMARSIADALQSVDPGVRQAATAMGYGSWRRFWTVELPLAGPVILAGLRV
;
A
#
# COMPACT_ATOMS: atom_id res chain seq x y z
N MET A 1 -24.89 -11.49 -29.98
CA MET A 1 -24.49 -11.19 -28.59
C MET A 1 -24.08 -9.72 -28.52
N ASN A 2 -25.04 -8.79 -28.43
CA ASN A 2 -24.77 -7.36 -28.63
C ASN A 2 -24.88 -6.55 -27.33
N TRP A 3 -25.06 -7.20 -26.18
CA TRP A 3 -25.28 -6.52 -24.90
C TRP A 3 -24.13 -5.57 -24.53
N VAL A 4 -22.88 -6.01 -24.69
CA VAL A 4 -21.70 -5.18 -24.37
C VAL A 4 -21.69 -3.90 -25.21
N ALA A 5 -21.88 -4.03 -26.53
CA ALA A 5 -21.93 -2.88 -27.43
C ALA A 5 -23.08 -1.91 -27.08
N ASN A 6 -24.21 -2.44 -26.62
CA ASN A 6 -25.38 -1.65 -26.22
C ASN A 6 -25.26 -1.01 -24.81
N ASN A 7 -24.26 -1.40 -24.01
CA ASN A 7 -24.11 -0.96 -22.62
C ASN A 7 -22.73 -0.36 -22.35
N LEU A 8 -22.00 0.07 -23.38
CA LEU A 8 -20.67 0.67 -23.24
C LEU A 8 -20.68 1.88 -22.30
N ASP A 9 -21.73 2.71 -22.36
CA ASP A 9 -21.87 3.88 -21.50
C ASP A 9 -22.03 3.49 -20.02
N LEU A 10 -22.85 2.47 -19.74
CA LEU A 10 -23.03 1.95 -18.38
C LEU A 10 -21.72 1.35 -17.84
N ILE A 11 -21.03 0.56 -18.66
CA ILE A 11 -19.74 -0.04 -18.27
C ILE A 11 -18.71 1.05 -18.00
N ALA A 12 -18.64 2.08 -18.84
CA ALA A 12 -17.73 3.21 -18.66
C ALA A 12 -18.04 3.98 -17.38
N GLN A 13 -19.33 4.26 -17.11
CA GLN A 13 -19.75 4.94 -15.89
C GLN A 13 -19.37 4.15 -14.63
N LEU A 14 -19.71 2.85 -14.58
CA LEU A 14 -19.37 2.00 -13.43
C LEU A 14 -17.84 1.84 -13.26
N SER A 15 -17.09 1.80 -14.37
CA SER A 15 -15.62 1.78 -14.32
C SER A 15 -15.07 3.07 -13.71
N LEU A 16 -15.61 4.23 -14.09
CA LEU A 16 -15.22 5.52 -13.52
C LEU A 16 -15.58 5.62 -12.03
N GLU A 17 -16.76 5.13 -11.63
CA GLU A 17 -17.14 5.07 -10.22
C GLU A 17 -16.20 4.16 -9.42
N HIS A 18 -15.85 3.00 -9.98
CA HIS A 18 -14.89 2.11 -9.35
C HIS A 18 -13.52 2.78 -9.18
N LEU A 19 -13.00 3.44 -10.22
CA LEU A 19 -11.72 4.17 -10.16
C LEU A 19 -11.75 5.28 -9.10
N LYS A 20 -12.85 6.04 -9.00
CA LYS A 20 -13.03 7.08 -7.98
C LYS A 20 -12.96 6.52 -6.56
N LEU A 21 -13.47 5.30 -6.35
CA LEU A 21 -13.47 4.64 -5.05
C LEU A 21 -12.18 3.88 -4.74
N SER A 22 -11.48 3.35 -5.75
CA SER A 22 -10.30 2.49 -5.57
C SER A 22 -8.98 3.25 -5.57
N ILE A 23 -8.85 4.33 -6.34
CA ILE A 23 -7.60 5.10 -6.41
C ILE A 23 -7.22 5.73 -5.05
N PRO A 24 -8.11 6.43 -4.32
CA PRO A 24 -7.71 7.07 -3.08
C PRO A 24 -7.17 6.10 -2.01
N PRO A 25 -7.82 4.95 -1.72
CA PRO A 25 -7.27 3.97 -0.80
C PRO A 25 -5.91 3.42 -1.19
N ILE A 26 -5.68 3.16 -2.49
CA ILE A 26 -4.39 2.67 -2.99
C ILE A 26 -3.31 3.74 -2.76
N LEU A 27 -3.61 5.01 -3.07
CA LEU A 27 -2.67 6.11 -2.88
C LEU A 27 -2.35 6.32 -1.40
N PHE A 28 -3.36 6.46 -0.54
CA PHE A 28 -3.13 6.62 0.90
C PHE A 28 -2.46 5.40 1.52
N GLY A 29 -2.88 4.21 1.09
CA GLY A 29 -2.29 2.94 1.49
C GLY A 29 -0.80 2.91 1.16
N PHE A 30 -0.42 3.27 -0.07
CA PHE A 30 0.97 3.38 -0.48
C PHE A 30 1.76 4.41 0.31
N LEU A 31 1.21 5.62 0.48
CA LEU A 31 1.88 6.70 1.19
C LEU A 31 2.16 6.37 2.66
N ILE A 32 1.30 5.57 3.30
CA ILE A 32 1.48 5.12 4.68
C ILE A 32 2.34 3.85 4.74
N ALA A 33 2.14 2.91 3.80
CA ALA A 33 2.90 1.66 3.74
C ALA A 33 4.38 1.89 3.42
N LEU A 34 4.71 2.90 2.62
CA LEU A 34 6.09 3.21 2.24
C LEU A 34 7.01 3.51 3.44
N PRO A 35 6.67 4.46 4.34
CA PRO A 35 7.47 4.69 5.54
C PRO A 35 7.43 3.49 6.50
N LEU A 36 6.31 2.78 6.64
CA LEU A 36 6.24 1.59 7.50
C LEU A 36 7.13 0.44 6.99
N GLY A 37 7.08 0.17 5.69
CA GLY A 37 7.93 -0.81 5.02
C GLY A 37 9.40 -0.42 5.08
N TYR A 38 9.72 0.86 4.90
CA TYR A 38 11.08 1.37 5.09
C TYR A 38 11.58 1.20 6.52
N LEU A 39 10.75 1.51 7.53
CA LEU A 39 11.11 1.29 8.95
C LEU A 39 11.34 -0.19 9.25
N ALA A 40 10.47 -1.06 8.76
CA ALA A 40 10.58 -2.51 8.91
C ALA A 40 11.83 -3.08 8.21
N PHE A 41 12.22 -2.50 7.08
CA PHE A 41 13.46 -2.82 6.39
C PHE A 41 14.70 -2.30 7.13
N ARG A 42 14.66 -1.05 7.61
CA ARG A 42 15.82 -0.34 8.17
C ARG A 42 16.20 -0.84 9.55
N PHE A 43 15.22 -1.18 10.39
CA PHE A 43 15.41 -1.54 11.79
C PHE A 43 14.93 -2.97 12.04
N LYS A 44 15.88 -3.90 12.23
CA LYS A 44 15.57 -5.33 12.45
C LYS A 44 14.61 -5.57 13.62
N LEU A 45 14.71 -4.76 14.68
CA LEU A 45 13.86 -4.83 15.88
C LEU A 45 12.41 -4.47 15.59
N THR A 46 12.14 -3.50 14.69
CA THR A 46 10.77 -3.08 14.38
C THR A 46 10.12 -3.97 13.33
N ARG A 47 10.90 -4.69 12.51
CA ARG A 47 10.37 -5.56 11.44
C ARG A 47 9.32 -6.54 11.94
N GLY A 48 9.65 -7.29 12.99
CA GLY A 48 8.73 -8.30 13.56
C GLY A 48 7.43 -7.68 14.04
N LEU A 49 7.52 -6.58 14.81
CA LEU A 49 6.35 -5.88 15.35
C LEU A 49 5.49 -5.28 14.25
N LEU A 50 6.08 -4.47 13.35
CA LEU A 50 5.35 -3.77 12.28
C LEU A 50 4.64 -4.76 11.34
N LEU A 51 5.35 -5.81 10.90
CA LEU A 51 4.77 -6.76 9.95
C LEU A 51 3.78 -7.73 10.61
N THR A 52 3.88 -7.97 11.92
CA THR A 52 2.88 -8.73 12.68
C THR A 52 1.62 -7.91 12.88
N LEU A 53 1.75 -6.65 13.30
CA LEU A 53 0.60 -5.74 13.44
C LEU A 53 -0.12 -5.54 12.11
N ALA A 54 0.63 -5.33 11.02
CA ALA A 54 0.08 -5.27 9.68
C ALA A 54 -0.66 -6.57 9.30
N GLY A 55 -0.06 -7.73 9.58
CA GLY A 55 -0.71 -9.03 9.38
C GLY A 55 -2.01 -9.19 10.18
N LEU A 56 -2.04 -8.77 11.45
CA LEU A 56 -3.23 -8.82 12.29
C LEU A 56 -4.35 -7.94 11.74
N LEU A 57 -4.04 -6.74 11.25
CA LEU A 57 -5.03 -5.87 10.61
C LEU A 57 -5.67 -6.54 9.40
N TYR A 58 -4.90 -7.31 8.62
CA TYR A 58 -5.40 -8.04 7.47
C TYR A 58 -6.37 -9.19 7.85
N THR A 59 -6.25 -9.74 9.06
CA THR A 59 -7.13 -10.82 9.52
C THR A 59 -8.53 -10.36 9.89
N ILE A 60 -8.72 -9.05 10.11
CA ILE A 60 -10.04 -8.49 10.40
C ILE A 60 -10.89 -8.65 9.13
N PRO A 61 -12.13 -9.18 9.17
CA PRO A 61 -13.00 -9.25 8.00
C PRO A 61 -13.54 -7.87 7.60
N SER A 62 -13.67 -7.60 6.30
CA SER A 62 -14.13 -6.29 5.81
C SER A 62 -15.57 -6.01 6.23
N LEU A 63 -16.39 -7.05 6.27
CA LEU A 63 -17.77 -7.02 6.76
C LEU A 63 -17.85 -6.59 8.23
N ALA A 64 -16.84 -6.91 9.04
CA ALA A 64 -16.76 -6.49 10.44
C ALA A 64 -16.12 -5.10 10.59
N LEU A 65 -15.15 -4.76 9.75
CA LEU A 65 -14.45 -3.48 9.81
C LEU A 65 -15.35 -2.29 9.44
N LEU A 66 -16.13 -2.41 8.37
CA LEU A 66 -17.00 -1.34 7.86
C LEU A 66 -18.04 -0.80 8.88
N PRO A 67 -18.70 -1.62 9.71
CA PRO A 67 -19.60 -1.10 10.75
C PRO A 67 -18.88 -0.60 12.02
N ILE A 68 -17.63 -1.01 12.26
CA ILE A 68 -16.83 -0.54 13.41
C ILE A 68 -16.29 0.87 13.16
N LEU A 69 -15.84 1.18 11.95
CA LEU A 69 -15.25 2.49 11.66
C LEU A 69 -16.18 3.70 11.92
N PRO A 70 -17.49 3.66 11.58
CA PRO A 70 -18.47 4.68 11.94
C PRO A 70 -18.51 5.01 13.43
N THR A 71 -18.39 4.02 14.31
CA THR A 71 -18.47 4.25 15.76
C THR A 71 -17.21 4.92 16.31
N ILE A 72 -16.07 4.74 15.63
CA ILE A 72 -14.78 5.34 15.98
C ILE A 72 -14.65 6.76 15.39
N PHE A 73 -15.03 6.94 14.12
CA PHE A 73 -14.78 8.16 13.36
C PHE A 73 -16.01 9.05 13.17
N GLY A 74 -17.19 8.63 13.64
CA GLY A 74 -18.45 9.38 13.49
C GLY A 74 -18.93 9.49 12.03
N THR A 75 -18.51 8.57 11.17
CA THR A 75 -18.85 8.56 9.73
C THR A 75 -20.13 7.77 9.48
N SER A 76 -20.78 7.98 8.33
CA SER A 76 -21.89 7.10 7.91
C SER A 76 -21.35 5.77 7.37
N PHE A 77 -22.08 4.68 7.64
CA PHE A 77 -21.75 3.33 7.15
C PHE A 77 -21.52 3.29 5.63
N LEU A 78 -22.36 4.01 4.88
CA LEU A 78 -22.32 4.09 3.41
C LEU A 78 -21.48 5.28 2.89
N SER A 79 -20.74 5.98 3.76
CA SER A 79 -19.92 7.10 3.34
C SER A 79 -18.72 6.62 2.50
N PRO A 80 -18.41 7.27 1.35
CA PRO A 80 -17.19 7.00 0.59
C PRO A 80 -15.92 7.14 1.45
N LEU A 81 -15.94 8.01 2.47
CA LEU A 81 -14.85 8.20 3.41
C LEU A 81 -14.64 6.94 4.27
N ASN A 82 -15.72 6.34 4.77
CA ASN A 82 -15.67 5.12 5.57
C ASN A 82 -15.04 3.95 4.78
N LEU A 83 -15.50 3.78 3.54
CA LEU A 83 -14.93 2.81 2.61
C LEU A 83 -13.45 3.10 2.34
N THR A 84 -13.09 4.38 2.16
CA THR A 84 -11.71 4.78 1.90
C THR A 84 -10.78 4.43 3.06
N ILE A 85 -11.19 4.70 4.30
CA ILE A 85 -10.42 4.35 5.50
C ILE A 85 -10.25 2.83 5.58
N ALA A 86 -11.34 2.07 5.44
CA ALA A 86 -11.30 0.61 5.51
C ALA A 86 -10.30 0.03 4.49
N LEU A 87 -10.44 0.41 3.22
CA LEU A 87 -9.58 -0.06 2.15
C LEU A 87 -8.12 0.42 2.33
N THR A 88 -7.91 1.62 2.88
CA THR A 88 -6.56 2.12 3.19
C THR A 88 -5.89 1.23 4.24
N ILE A 89 -6.60 0.82 5.30
CA ILE A 89 -6.06 -0.07 6.34
C ILE A 89 -5.62 -1.41 5.72
N TYR A 90 -6.44 -1.99 4.83
CA TYR A 90 -6.07 -3.21 4.11
C TYR A 90 -4.86 -3.01 3.20
N ALA A 91 -4.85 -1.93 2.44
CA ALA A 91 -3.73 -1.60 1.57
C ALA A 91 -2.44 -1.46 2.38
N VAL A 92 -2.46 -0.75 3.51
CA VAL A 92 -1.31 -0.66 4.43
C VAL A 92 -0.87 -2.04 4.92
N ALA A 93 -1.82 -2.86 5.38
CA ALA A 93 -1.57 -4.18 5.94
C ALA A 93 -0.80 -5.10 4.98
N ILE A 94 -1.19 -5.11 3.70
CA ILE A 94 -0.52 -5.91 2.66
C ILE A 94 0.77 -5.23 2.19
N MET A 95 0.68 -3.95 1.82
CA MET A 95 1.75 -3.26 1.10
C MET A 95 2.97 -2.98 1.96
N ALA A 96 2.82 -2.82 3.29
CA ALA A 96 3.96 -2.61 4.17
C ALA A 96 4.96 -3.78 4.12
N ARG A 97 4.46 -5.01 4.00
CA ARG A 97 5.30 -6.21 3.82
C ARG A 97 5.93 -6.22 2.44
N SER A 98 5.14 -6.02 1.38
CA SER A 98 5.65 -6.00 0.00
C SER A 98 6.76 -4.95 -0.19
N ILE A 99 6.63 -3.78 0.41
CA ILE A 99 7.65 -2.72 0.36
C ILE A 99 8.91 -3.10 1.14
N ALA A 100 8.77 -3.67 2.34
CA ALA A 100 9.92 -4.11 3.14
C ALA A 100 10.74 -5.17 2.39
N ASP A 101 10.06 -6.14 1.79
CA ASP A 101 10.69 -7.22 1.03
C ASP A 101 11.28 -6.70 -0.31
N ALA A 102 10.62 -5.75 -0.96
CA ALA A 102 11.15 -5.07 -2.15
C ALA A 102 12.44 -4.29 -1.85
N LEU A 103 12.48 -3.51 -0.77
CA LEU A 103 13.70 -2.81 -0.33
C LEU A 103 14.81 -3.80 0.05
N GLN A 104 14.45 -4.95 0.62
CA GLN A 104 15.39 -6.02 0.95
C GLN A 104 15.99 -6.69 -0.30
N SER A 105 15.25 -6.72 -1.41
CA SER A 105 15.73 -7.29 -2.68
C SER A 105 16.86 -6.49 -3.34
N VAL A 106 17.06 -5.22 -2.94
CA VAL A 106 18.13 -4.38 -3.46
C VAL A 106 19.50 -4.91 -2.99
N ASP A 107 20.37 -5.20 -3.97
CA ASP A 107 21.70 -5.74 -3.77
C ASP A 107 22.46 -4.99 -2.66
N PRO A 108 22.91 -5.68 -1.58
CA PRO A 108 23.74 -5.09 -0.54
C PRO A 108 25.00 -4.39 -1.08
N GLY A 109 25.62 -4.91 -2.15
CA GLY A 109 26.80 -4.34 -2.80
C GLY A 109 26.52 -2.96 -3.40
N VAL A 110 25.37 -2.79 -4.06
CA VAL A 110 24.94 -1.48 -4.59
C VAL A 110 24.73 -0.46 -3.47
N ARG A 111 24.13 -0.89 -2.35
CA ARG A 111 23.94 -0.02 -1.17
C ARG A 111 25.27 0.36 -0.51
N GLN A 112 26.21 -0.57 -0.41
CA GLN A 112 27.55 -0.31 0.12
C GLN A 112 28.33 0.65 -0.79
N ALA A 113 28.27 0.46 -2.10
CA ALA A 113 28.88 1.35 -3.08
C ALA A 113 28.32 2.77 -2.98
N ALA A 114 26.99 2.93 -2.90
CA ALA A 114 26.38 4.25 -2.71
C ALA A 114 26.86 4.94 -1.44
N THR A 115 26.99 4.21 -0.33
CA THR A 115 27.54 4.74 0.92
C THR A 115 29.03 5.10 0.79
N ALA A 116 29.85 4.30 0.10
CA ALA A 116 31.25 4.61 -0.17
C ALA A 116 31.43 5.86 -1.04
N MET A 117 30.47 6.13 -1.94
CA MET A 117 30.39 7.35 -2.75
C MET A 117 29.87 8.57 -1.97
N GLY A 118 29.65 8.46 -0.66
CA GLY A 118 29.25 9.58 0.21
C GLY A 118 27.74 9.83 0.30
N TYR A 119 26.89 8.90 -0.14
CA TYR A 119 25.44 9.09 -0.03
C TYR A 119 24.99 8.87 1.42
N GLY A 120 24.39 9.91 2.02
CA GLY A 120 23.68 9.80 3.29
C GLY A 120 22.41 8.95 3.17
N SER A 121 21.91 8.42 4.29
CA SER A 121 20.77 7.48 4.33
C SER A 121 19.54 7.97 3.56
N TRP A 122 19.17 9.24 3.72
CA TRP A 122 18.01 9.83 3.04
C TRP A 122 18.21 9.92 1.52
N ARG A 123 19.38 10.40 1.09
CA ARG A 123 19.72 10.49 -0.34
C ARG A 123 19.78 9.09 -0.96
N ARG A 124 20.42 8.14 -0.28
CA ARG A 124 20.52 6.75 -0.73
C ARG A 124 19.15 6.11 -0.91
N PHE A 125 18.22 6.35 0.02
CA PHE A 125 16.85 5.84 -0.09
C PHE A 125 16.17 6.33 -1.38
N TRP A 126 16.09 7.65 -1.59
CA TRP A 126 15.35 8.23 -2.72
C TRP A 126 16.01 8.02 -4.09
N THR A 127 17.35 7.95 -4.14
CA THR A 127 18.09 7.92 -5.42
C THR A 127 18.60 6.54 -5.80
N VAL A 128 18.65 5.59 -4.87
CA VAL A 128 19.20 4.25 -5.12
C VAL A 128 18.20 3.16 -4.69
N GLU A 129 17.83 3.11 -3.42
CA GLU A 129 17.03 2.00 -2.89
C GLU A 129 15.61 2.00 -3.47
N LEU A 130 14.91 3.15 -3.46
CA LEU A 130 13.54 3.26 -3.93
C LEU A 130 13.39 3.03 -5.45
N PRO A 131 14.23 3.61 -6.33
CA PRO A 131 14.15 3.32 -7.77
C PRO A 131 14.45 1.86 -8.11
N LEU A 132 15.45 1.25 -7.44
CA LEU A 132 15.81 -0.15 -7.67
C LEU A 132 14.77 -1.13 -7.11
N ALA A 133 14.13 -0.79 -5.99
CA ALA A 133 13.02 -1.57 -5.44
C ALA A 133 11.72 -1.39 -6.23
N GLY A 134 11.58 -0.31 -7.01
CA GLY A 134 10.38 0.08 -7.73
C GLY A 134 9.70 -1.05 -8.53
N PRO A 135 10.41 -1.81 -9.38
CA PRO A 135 9.83 -2.94 -10.11
C PRO A 135 9.23 -4.02 -9.20
N VAL A 136 9.87 -4.28 -8.06
CA VAL A 136 9.40 -5.29 -7.07
C VAL A 136 8.22 -4.74 -6.28
N ILE A 137 8.23 -3.45 -5.91
CA ILE A 137 7.08 -2.76 -5.31
C ILE A 137 5.87 -2.85 -6.25
N LEU A 138 6.05 -2.55 -7.54
CA LEU A 138 5.00 -2.63 -8.56
C LEU A 138 4.51 -4.06 -8.78
N ALA A 139 5.40 -5.06 -8.70
CA ALA A 139 4.99 -6.46 -8.76
C ALA A 139 4.15 -6.85 -7.53
N GLY A 140 4.55 -6.40 -6.33
CA GLY A 140 3.81 -6.63 -5.09
C GLY A 140 2.47 -5.90 -4.99
N LEU A 141 2.24 -4.90 -5.86
CA LEU A 141 0.96 -4.18 -6.00
C LEU A 141 -0.05 -4.90 -6.90
N ARG A 142 0.36 -5.92 -7.66
CA ARG A 142 -0.48 -6.60 -8.67
C ARG A 142 -1.15 -7.89 -8.17
N VAL A 143 -1.09 -8.18 -6.88
CA VAL A 143 -1.59 -9.44 -6.27
C VAL A 143 -3.05 -9.33 -5.90
#